data_AF-A0A968QED3-F1
#
_entry.id   AF-A0A968QED3-F1
#
_cell.length_a   1.000
_cell.length_b   1.000
_cell.length_c   1.000
_cell.angle_alpha   90.00
_cell.angle_beta   90.00
_cell.angle_gamma   90.00
#
_symmetry.space_group_name_H-M   'P 1'
#
loop_
_entity.id
_entity.type
_entity.pdbx_description
1 polymer ?
#
loop_
_entity_poly.entity_id
_entity_poly.type
_entity_poly.pdbx_seq_one_letter_code
_entity_poly.pdbx_strand_id
1 'polypeptide(L)'
;MARHNSQDVFEIYALFVMLIEGDDYYYSCGMHNFGKADVAIAITEDLGLATYVMNVFNYYRLTESPILQDGHTFQPDIECPRYQIEWIIDRENAPDSYQHNPHGRWCLRKALSSKL
;
A
#
# COMPACT_ATOMS: atom_id res chain seq x y z
N MET A 1 16.70 22.52 -3.33
CA MET A 1 15.72 21.78 -2.54
C MET A 1 14.43 22.58 -2.48
N ALA A 2 13.32 22.05 -3.00
CA ALA A 2 12.02 22.68 -2.85
C ALA A 2 11.62 22.65 -1.36
N ARG A 3 11.16 23.78 -0.80
CA ARG A 3 10.59 23.84 0.55
C ARG A 3 9.08 23.72 0.42
N HIS A 4 8.57 22.50 0.48
CA HIS A 4 7.14 22.26 0.60
C HIS A 4 6.76 22.33 2.09
N ASN A 5 5.78 23.16 2.44
CA ASN A 5 5.34 23.40 3.82
C ASN A 5 3.85 23.05 3.96
N SER A 6 3.50 21.81 3.64
CA SER A 6 2.17 21.28 3.88
C SER A 6 2.13 20.54 5.22
N GLN A 7 0.96 20.59 5.86
CA GLN A 7 0.62 19.75 7.01
C GLN A 7 -0.35 18.64 6.59
N ASP A 8 -0.74 18.58 5.31
CA ASP A 8 -1.57 17.51 4.78
C ASP A 8 -0.71 16.24 4.62
N VAL A 9 -1.08 15.19 5.37
CA VAL A 9 -0.39 13.91 5.35
C VAL A 9 -0.39 13.30 3.95
N PHE A 10 -1.45 13.49 3.16
CA PHE A 10 -1.52 12.95 1.81
C PHE A 10 -0.58 13.67 0.85
N GLU A 11 -0.45 15.00 0.95
CA GLU A 11 0.49 15.76 0.12
C GLU A 11 1.94 15.37 0.43
N ILE A 12 2.27 15.19 1.72
CA ILE A 12 3.60 14.72 2.13
C ILE A 12 3.84 13.30 1.62
N TYR A 13 2.87 12.40 1.80
CA TYR A 13 2.90 11.03 1.26
C TYR A 13 3.21 11.02 -0.24
N ALA A 14 2.50 11.84 -1.03
CA ALA A 14 2.63 11.89 -2.48
C ALA A 14 4.01 12.40 -2.97
N LEU A 15 4.80 13.07 -2.13
CA LEU A 15 6.17 13.47 -2.46
C LEU A 15 7.19 12.34 -2.38
N PHE A 16 6.91 11.31 -1.59
CA PHE A 16 7.87 10.24 -1.29
C PHE A 16 7.44 8.87 -1.82
N VAL A 17 6.14 8.68 -2.08
CA VAL A 17 5.59 7.37 -2.45
C VAL A 17 5.09 7.40 -3.88
N MET A 18 5.63 6.49 -4.68
CA MET A 18 5.16 6.25 -6.05
C MET A 18 4.33 4.97 -6.08
N LEU A 19 3.35 4.92 -6.99
CA LEU A 19 2.69 3.68 -7.37
C LEU A 19 3.29 3.19 -8.68
N ILE A 20 3.67 1.93 -8.72
CA ILE A 20 4.40 1.29 -9.81
C ILE A 20 3.56 0.13 -10.33
N GLU A 21 3.48 0.04 -11.66
CA GLU A 21 2.98 -1.14 -12.37
C GLU A 21 4.13 -2.14 -12.51
N GLY A 22 4.04 -3.27 -11.81
CA GLY A 22 4.92 -4.43 -12.00
C GLY A 22 4.26 -5.49 -12.88
N ASP A 23 4.92 -6.65 -13.02
CA ASP A 23 4.44 -7.71 -13.92
C ASP A 23 3.14 -8.37 -13.42
N ASP A 24 3.06 -8.69 -12.13
CA ASP A 24 1.94 -9.43 -11.52
C ASP A 24 1.09 -8.59 -10.56
N TYR A 25 1.56 -7.40 -10.19
CA TYR A 25 0.92 -6.53 -9.22
C TYR A 25 1.26 -5.05 -9.44
N TYR A 26 0.33 -4.19 -9.06
CA TYR A 26 0.64 -2.81 -8.74
C TYR A 26 1.17 -2.74 -7.31
N TYR A 27 2.15 -1.87 -7.06
CA TYR A 27 2.71 -1.71 -5.73
C TYR A 27 3.14 -0.28 -5.43
N SER A 28 3.16 0.08 -4.15
CA SER A 28 3.80 1.31 -3.72
C SER A 28 5.30 1.12 -3.53
N CYS A 29 6.06 2.19 -3.73
CA CYS A 29 7.46 2.27 -3.39
C CYS A 29 7.74 3.60 -2.71
N GLY A 30 8.29 3.54 -1.49
CA GLY A 30 8.71 4.72 -0.73
C GLY A 30 8.13 4.82 0.67
N MET A 31 7.26 3.89 1.09
CA MET A 31 6.70 3.88 2.45
C MET A 31 7.78 3.71 3.54
N HIS A 32 8.97 3.21 3.20
CA HIS A 32 10.11 3.16 4.12
C HIS A 32 10.53 4.55 4.62
N ASN A 33 10.30 5.63 3.86
CA ASN A 33 10.54 7.01 4.31
C ASN A 33 9.68 7.39 5.53
N PHE A 34 8.59 6.66 5.76
CA PHE A 34 7.69 6.80 6.90
C PHE A 34 7.82 5.66 7.93
N GLY A 35 8.83 4.80 7.77
CA GLY A 35 9.04 3.63 8.64
C GLY A 35 7.95 2.55 8.48
N LYS A 36 7.33 2.44 7.30
CA LYS A 36 6.18 1.56 7.04
C LYS A 36 6.45 0.66 5.83
N ALA A 37 5.89 -0.55 5.89
CA ALA A 37 5.85 -1.48 4.75
C ALA A 37 5.13 -0.85 3.55
N ASP A 38 5.54 -1.19 2.32
CA ASP A 38 4.80 -0.83 1.12
C ASP A 38 3.49 -1.64 1.00
N VAL A 39 2.67 -1.36 -0.01
CA VAL A 39 1.43 -2.10 -0.31
C VAL A 39 1.48 -2.61 -1.74
N ALA A 40 0.84 -3.76 -2.01
CA ALA A 40 0.64 -4.27 -3.35
C ALA A 40 -0.74 -4.88 -3.53
N ILE A 41 -1.22 -4.86 -4.76
CA ILE A 41 -2.50 -5.40 -5.18
C ILE A 41 -2.35 -6.04 -6.57
N ALA A 42 -3.05 -7.15 -6.81
CA ALA A 42 -2.91 -7.90 -8.04
C ALA A 42 -3.17 -7.06 -9.30
N ILE A 43 -2.41 -7.28 -10.37
CA ILE A 43 -2.51 -6.54 -11.64
C ILE A 43 -3.88 -6.73 -12.33
N THR A 44 -4.59 -7.78 -11.96
CA THR A 44 -5.95 -8.08 -12.45
C THR A 44 -7.01 -7.10 -11.93
N GLU A 45 -6.69 -6.26 -10.94
CA GLU A 45 -7.55 -5.14 -10.56
C GLU A 45 -7.55 -4.05 -11.62
N ASP A 46 -8.68 -3.35 -11.74
CA ASP A 46 -8.71 -2.10 -12.50
C ASP A 46 -7.68 -1.12 -11.92
N LEU A 47 -6.88 -0.48 -12.79
CA LEU A 47 -5.78 0.41 -12.39
C LEU A 47 -6.26 1.58 -11.51
N GLY A 48 -7.42 2.15 -11.83
CA GLY A 48 -8.02 3.24 -11.07
C GLY A 48 -8.42 2.79 -9.67
N LEU A 49 -9.09 1.64 -9.58
CA LEU A 49 -9.46 1.03 -8.31
C LEU A 49 -8.23 0.63 -7.48
N ALA A 50 -7.22 0.00 -8.10
CA ALA A 50 -5.97 -0.37 -7.46
C ALA A 50 -5.26 0.85 -6.87
N THR A 51 -5.14 1.91 -7.66
CA THR A 51 -4.55 3.19 -7.24
C THR A 51 -5.29 3.78 -6.04
N TYR A 52 -6.62 3.81 -6.10
CA TYR A 52 -7.45 4.30 -5.01
C TYR A 52 -7.27 3.49 -3.72
N VAL A 53 -7.41 2.17 -3.80
CA VAL A 53 -7.30 1.25 -2.65
C VAL A 53 -5.93 1.38 -1.98
N MET A 54 -4.84 1.37 -2.76
CA MET A 54 -3.48 1.48 -2.23
C MET A 54 -3.23 2.82 -1.53
N ASN A 55 -3.71 3.93 -2.13
CA ASN A 55 -3.58 5.25 -1.54
C ASN A 55 -4.36 5.37 -0.22
N VAL A 56 -5.61 4.90 -0.17
CA VAL A 56 -6.41 4.93 1.07
C VAL A 56 -5.79 4.03 2.14
N PHE A 57 -5.30 2.84 1.78
CA PHE A 57 -4.64 1.94 2.72
C PHE A 57 -3.37 2.55 3.34
N ASN A 58 -2.52 3.16 2.51
CA ASN A 58 -1.32 3.84 3.00
C ASN A 58 -1.66 5.06 3.85
N TYR A 59 -2.62 5.89 3.42
CA TYR A 59 -3.10 7.04 4.19
C TYR A 59 -3.62 6.62 5.57
N TYR A 60 -4.52 5.63 5.63
CA TYR A 60 -5.04 5.05 6.88
C TYR A 60 -3.90 4.61 7.82
N ARG A 61 -2.87 3.96 7.27
CA ARG A 61 -1.72 3.51 8.07
C ARG A 61 -0.85 4.65 8.59
N LEU A 62 -0.80 5.78 7.89
CA LEU A 62 -0.05 6.97 8.32
C LEU A 62 -0.81 7.78 9.36
N THR A 63 -2.12 7.91 9.21
CA THR A 63 -2.94 8.77 10.09
C THR A 63 -3.44 8.06 11.34
N GLU A 64 -3.80 6.78 11.24
CA GLU A 64 -4.42 6.05 12.35
C GLU A 64 -3.48 5.05 13.05
N SER A 65 -2.32 4.78 12.45
CA SER A 65 -1.32 3.83 13.00
C SER A 65 -1.93 2.51 13.51
N PRO A 66 -2.69 1.79 12.66
CA PRO A 66 -3.36 0.57 13.05
C PRO A 66 -2.35 -0.56 13.34
N ILE A 67 -2.75 -1.48 14.22
CA ILE A 67 -2.06 -2.76 14.39
C ILE A 67 -2.64 -3.73 13.36
N LEU A 68 -1.85 -4.04 12.33
CA LEU A 68 -2.22 -4.97 11.26
C LEU A 68 -1.62 -6.36 11.53
N GLN A 69 -2.35 -7.38 11.12
CA GLN A 69 -1.94 -8.78 11.20
C GLN A 69 -2.44 -9.52 9.95
N ASP A 70 -1.77 -10.63 9.63
CA ASP A 70 -2.16 -11.49 8.52
C ASP A 70 -3.61 -11.97 8.69
N GLY A 71 -4.34 -11.98 7.58
CA GLY A 71 -5.73 -12.42 7.53
C GLY A 71 -6.76 -11.35 7.92
N HIS A 72 -6.34 -10.19 8.42
CA HIS A 72 -7.23 -9.03 8.59
C HIS A 72 -7.83 -8.61 7.26
N THR A 73 -8.93 -7.86 7.31
CA THR A 73 -9.58 -7.32 6.11
C THR A 73 -9.56 -5.81 6.07
N PHE A 74 -9.39 -5.26 4.88
CA PHE A 74 -9.44 -3.85 4.59
C PHE A 74 -10.46 -3.58 3.47
N GLN A 75 -11.21 -2.48 3.60
CA GLN A 75 -12.20 -2.04 2.62
C GLN A 75 -12.21 -0.50 2.65
N PRO A 76 -11.79 0.19 1.58
CA PRO A 76 -11.70 1.65 1.57
C PRO A 76 -13.02 2.36 1.86
N ASP A 77 -14.10 1.87 1.26
CA ASP A 77 -15.47 2.35 1.41
C ASP A 77 -16.47 1.22 1.12
N ILE A 78 -17.76 1.47 1.34
CA ILE A 78 -18.81 0.47 1.24
C ILE A 78 -19.03 -0.09 -0.19
N GLU A 79 -18.66 0.67 -1.22
CA GLU A 79 -18.81 0.29 -2.64
C GLU A 79 -17.59 -0.51 -3.14
N CYS A 80 -16.45 -0.38 -2.46
CA CYS A 80 -15.25 -1.12 -2.79
C CYS A 80 -15.31 -2.60 -2.38
N PRO A 81 -14.61 -3.49 -3.09
CA PRO A 81 -14.38 -4.85 -2.62
C PRO A 81 -13.68 -4.87 -1.25
N ARG A 82 -13.94 -5.92 -0.48
CA ARG A 82 -13.16 -6.24 0.71
C ARG A 82 -11.90 -6.99 0.31
N TYR A 83 -10.77 -6.60 0.89
CA TYR A 83 -9.47 -7.23 0.69
C TYR A 83 -9.02 -7.91 1.97
N GLN A 84 -8.53 -9.14 1.89
CA GLN A 84 -7.71 -9.73 2.94
C GLN A 84 -6.26 -9.26 2.77
N ILE A 85 -5.59 -8.96 3.88
CA ILE A 85 -4.20 -8.51 3.89
C ILE A 85 -3.26 -9.59 4.39
N GLU A 86 -2.08 -9.64 3.81
CA GLU A 86 -0.99 -10.55 4.15
C GLU A 86 0.33 -9.78 4.09
N TRP A 87 1.17 -9.88 5.11
CA TRP A 87 2.50 -9.28 5.11
C TRP A 87 3.53 -10.21 4.47
N ILE A 88 4.39 -9.65 3.63
CA ILE A 88 5.53 -10.35 3.04
C ILE A 88 6.81 -9.53 3.21
N ILE A 89 7.95 -10.22 3.20
CA ILE A 89 9.26 -9.58 3.07
C ILE A 89 9.35 -8.94 1.67
N ASP A 90 9.89 -7.72 1.58
CA ASP A 90 10.15 -7.08 0.29
C ASP A 90 11.29 -7.80 -0.43
N ARG A 91 11.01 -8.27 -1.64
CA ARG A 91 11.95 -8.98 -2.52
C ARG A 91 12.07 -8.31 -3.89
N GLU A 92 11.39 -7.18 -4.10
CA GLU A 92 11.43 -6.44 -5.37
C GLU A 92 12.82 -5.86 -5.63
N ASN A 93 13.39 -5.30 -4.57
CA ASN A 93 14.65 -4.58 -4.61
C ASN A 93 15.68 -5.33 -3.77
N ALA A 94 16.92 -5.37 -4.27
CA ALA A 94 18.05 -5.92 -3.55
C ALA A 94 18.22 -5.22 -2.18
N PRO A 95 18.59 -5.91 -1.08
CA PRO A 95 18.64 -5.31 0.25
C PRO A 95 19.57 -4.10 0.41
N ASP A 96 20.54 -3.93 -0.47
CA ASP A 96 21.48 -2.80 -0.53
C ASP A 96 20.97 -1.63 -1.40
N SER A 97 19.83 -1.80 -2.07
CA SER A 97 19.19 -0.76 -2.85
C SER A 97 18.47 0.26 -1.97
N TYR A 98 18.58 1.55 -2.31
CA TYR A 98 17.79 2.61 -1.69
C TYR A 98 16.27 2.46 -1.90
N GLN A 99 15.84 1.61 -2.84
CA GLN A 99 14.43 1.30 -3.06
C GLN A 99 13.93 0.14 -2.19
N HIS A 100 14.81 -0.61 -1.52
CA HIS A 100 14.43 -1.71 -0.66
C HIS A 100 13.65 -1.21 0.57
N ASN A 101 12.48 -1.81 0.82
CA ASN A 101 11.71 -1.51 2.01
C ASN A 101 11.97 -2.57 3.11
N PRO A 102 12.76 -2.24 4.15
CA PRO A 102 13.07 -3.20 5.23
C PRO A 102 11.84 -3.53 6.10
N HIS A 103 10.74 -2.78 5.96
CA HIS A 103 9.48 -3.04 6.65
C HIS A 103 8.57 -4.01 5.88
N GLY A 104 8.98 -4.50 4.71
CA GLY A 104 8.25 -5.45 3.90
C GLY A 104 7.14 -4.80 3.06
N ARG A 105 6.12 -5.60 2.73
CA ARG A 105 5.00 -5.23 1.87
C ARG A 105 3.71 -5.90 2.32
N TRP A 106 2.60 -5.18 2.34
CA TRP A 106 1.27 -5.75 2.53
C TRP A 106 0.65 -6.08 1.18
N CYS A 107 0.29 -7.34 0.97
CA CYS A 107 -0.45 -7.79 -0.21
C CYS A 107 -1.95 -7.78 0.08
N LEU A 108 -2.71 -7.05 -0.74
CA LEU A 108 -4.16 -6.99 -0.69
C LEU A 108 -4.73 -7.95 -1.73
N ARG A 109 -5.48 -8.95 -1.27
CA ARG A 109 -6.16 -9.93 -2.12
C ARG A 109 -7.67 -9.79 -1.91
N LYS A 110 -8.46 -9.70 -2.98
CA LYS A 110 -9.93 -9.70 -2.83
C LYS A 110 -10.37 -10.88 -1.96
N ALA A 111 -11.10 -10.59 -0.90
CA ALA A 111 -11.68 -11.61 -0.05
C ALA A 111 -12.71 -12.39 -0.88
N LEU A 112 -12.68 -13.72 -0.78
CA LEU A 112 -13.72 -14.55 -1.38
C LEU A 112 -15.06 -14.15 -0.75
N SER A 113 -16.05 -13.82 -1.57
CA SER A 113 -17.41 -13.65 -1.08
C SER A 113 -17.89 -15.01 -0.58
N SER A 114 -18.04 -15.17 0.73
CA SER A 114 -18.74 -16.31 1.29
C SER A 114 -20.16 -16.24 0.77
N LYS A 115 -20.55 -17.18 -0.11
CA LYS A 115 -21.95 -17.40 -0.44
C LYS A 115 -22.70 -17.66 0.87
N LEU A 116 -23.53 -16.72 1.26
CA LEU A 116 -24.62 -16.95 2.23
C LEU A 116 -25.68 -17.83 1.56
#